data_AF-A0A926U216-F1
#
_entry.id   AF-A0A926U216-F1
#
_cell.length_a   1.000
_cell.length_b   1.000
_cell.length_c   1.000
_cell.angle_alpha   90.00
_cell.angle_beta   90.00
_cell.angle_gamma   90.00
#
_symmetry.space_group_name_H-M   'P 1'
#
loop_
_entity.id
_entity.type
_entity.pdbx_description
1 polymer ?
#
loop_
_entity_poly.entity_id
_entity_poly.type
_entity_poly.pdbx_seq_one_letter_code
_entity_poly.pdbx_strand_id
1 'polypeptide(L)'
;MKDIRHKLYPAIIAMLMVALGASLLSRWQISIETEPAATPSPEGSEAIAPSPTPIQSPTPSPTAVEPSPSSSPSPPGGEAIAPTSSSRIGSLRVSNRTAQPLRVALLPAVGGQYREPVQWDFAPEEGSDRGLKLSLPEGDLQVRDGDVLVAFAQDGSRRYWGPYVLGKTNLPRWVSASREWQLVLQPE
;
A
#
# COMPACT_ATOMS: atom_id res chain seq x y z
N MET A 1 41.74 26.05 52.82
CA MET A 1 40.44 25.38 52.59
C MET A 1 39.80 25.75 51.23
N LYS A 2 40.57 25.92 50.13
CA LYS A 2 40.01 26.25 48.80
C LYS A 2 40.14 25.10 47.79
N ASP A 3 41.12 24.20 47.95
CA ASP A 3 41.34 23.04 47.06
C ASP A 3 40.32 21.90 47.17
N ILE A 4 39.65 21.73 48.31
CA ILE A 4 38.71 20.60 48.51
C ILE A 4 37.47 20.75 47.64
N ARG A 5 37.02 21.99 47.40
CA ARG A 5 35.82 22.27 46.59
C ARG A 5 36.04 21.94 45.12
N HIS A 6 37.23 22.21 44.57
CA HIS A 6 37.50 21.98 43.15
C HIS A 6 37.59 20.50 42.75
N LYS A 7 37.88 19.59 43.68
CA LYS A 7 37.89 18.14 43.43
C LYS A 7 36.55 17.46 43.73
N LEU A 8 35.71 18.07 44.58
CA LEU A 8 34.43 17.48 44.99
C LEU A 8 33.34 17.62 43.91
N TYR A 9 33.29 18.75 43.21
CA TYR A 9 32.33 18.98 42.12
C TYR A 9 32.43 17.98 40.96
N PRO A 10 33.63 17.70 40.37
CA PRO A 10 33.71 16.73 39.27
C PRO A 10 33.34 15.31 39.72
N ALA A 11 33.63 14.94 40.98
CA ALA A 11 33.26 13.63 41.51
C ALA A 11 31.74 13.47 41.66
N ILE A 12 31.04 14.49 42.15
CA ILE A 12 29.57 14.48 42.27
C ILE A 12 28.91 14.44 40.89
N ILE A 13 29.43 15.19 39.92
CA ILE A 13 28.90 15.21 38.55
C ILE A 13 29.08 13.83 37.90
N ALA A 14 30.25 13.20 38.04
CA ALA A 14 30.48 11.85 37.53
C ALA A 14 29.52 10.83 38.16
N MET A 15 29.30 10.92 39.48
CA MET A 15 28.39 10.02 40.19
C MET A 15 26.93 10.20 39.75
N LEU A 16 26.49 11.44 39.52
CA LEU A 16 25.16 11.75 38.99
C LEU A 16 24.98 11.20 37.57
N MET A 17 25.98 11.32 36.70
CA MET A 17 25.92 10.80 35.34
C MET A 17 25.82 9.26 35.31
N VAL A 18 26.56 8.57 36.19
CA VAL A 18 26.48 7.11 36.32
C VAL A 18 25.11 6.67 36.84
N ALA A 19 24.59 7.34 37.87
CA ALA A 19 23.27 7.04 38.42
C ALA A 19 22.15 7.27 37.39
N LEU A 20 22.26 8.34 36.60
CA LEU A 20 21.31 8.64 35.53
C LEU A 20 21.37 7.57 34.43
N GLY A 21 22.57 7.20 33.97
CA GLY A 21 22.74 6.14 32.97
C GLY A 21 22.15 4.80 33.41
N ALA A 22 22.39 4.39 34.66
CA ALA A 22 21.82 3.16 35.22
C ALA A 22 20.28 3.21 35.31
N SER A 23 19.71 4.37 35.65
CA SER A 23 18.26 4.57 35.69
C SER A 23 17.60 4.43 34.31
N LEU A 24 18.24 4.97 33.26
CA LEU A 24 17.72 4.84 31.89
C LEU A 24 17.79 3.39 31.37
N LEU A 25 18.83 2.64 31.72
CA LEU A 25 18.96 1.23 31.31
C LEU A 25 17.95 0.31 32.03
N SER A 26 17.62 0.63 33.28
CA SER A 26 16.62 -0.12 34.08
C SER A 26 15.19 -0.05 33.52
N ARG A 27 14.88 0.95 32.69
CA ARG A 27 13.54 1.10 32.08
C ARG A 27 13.29 0.21 30.86
N TRP A 28 14.27 -0.56 30.42
CA TRP A 28 14.10 -1.50 29.31
C TRP A 28 13.53 -2.83 29.82
N GLN A 29 12.22 -3.04 29.65
CA GLN A 29 11.62 -4.37 29.80
C GLN A 29 11.39 -4.98 28.42
N ILE A 30 12.05 -6.10 28.16
CA ILE A 30 11.84 -6.91 26.95
C ILE A 30 10.72 -7.91 27.28
N SER A 31 9.53 -7.68 26.73
CA SER A 31 8.43 -8.65 26.82
C SER A 31 8.57 -9.66 25.69
N ILE A 32 8.90 -10.90 26.02
CA ILE A 32 8.89 -12.01 25.07
C ILE A 32 7.56 -12.73 25.26
N GLU A 33 6.59 -12.40 24.41
CA GLU A 33 5.31 -13.09 24.33
C GLU A 33 5.52 -14.40 23.55
N THR A 34 5.74 -15.51 24.26
CA THR A 34 5.71 -16.84 23.66
C THR A 34 4.28 -17.37 23.67
N GLU A 35 3.61 -17.32 22.52
CA GLU A 35 2.32 -17.99 22.31
C GLU A 35 2.50 -19.52 22.37
N PRO A 36 1.87 -20.24 23.32
CA PRO A 36 1.94 -21.69 23.37
C PRO A 36 1.02 -22.30 22.30
N ALA A 37 1.59 -23.15 21.45
CA ALA A 37 0.89 -23.92 20.44
C ALA A 37 -0.33 -24.65 21.04
N ALA A 38 -1.52 -24.35 20.52
CA ALA A 38 -2.74 -25.05 20.86
C ALA A 38 -2.67 -26.50 20.33
N THR A 39 -2.73 -27.45 21.26
CA THR A 39 -2.97 -28.87 21.01
C THR A 39 -4.34 -29.07 20.32
N PRO A 40 -4.44 -29.83 19.22
CA PRO A 40 -5.72 -30.19 18.62
C PRO A 40 -6.39 -31.29 19.46
N SER A 41 -7.61 -31.03 19.97
CA SER A 41 -8.48 -32.09 20.51
C SER A 41 -9.47 -32.53 19.42
N PRO A 42 -9.60 -33.85 19.14
CA PRO A 42 -10.59 -34.41 18.24
C PRO A 42 -11.92 -34.68 18.96
N GLU A 43 -12.90 -35.19 18.22
CA GLU A 43 -14.31 -35.49 18.59
C GLU A 43 -15.25 -34.27 18.54
N GLY A 44 -16.37 -34.25 17.83
CA GLY A 44 -17.06 -35.28 17.07
C GLY A 44 -18.48 -34.77 16.79
N SER A 45 -18.82 -34.60 15.52
CA SER A 45 -20.21 -34.54 15.05
C SER A 45 -20.21 -34.88 13.56
N GLU A 46 -20.12 -36.18 13.29
CA GLU A 46 -20.73 -36.74 12.09
C GLU A 46 -22.26 -36.70 12.26
N ALA A 47 -22.98 -36.10 11.31
CA ALA A 47 -24.14 -36.75 10.73
C ALA A 47 -24.70 -36.02 9.48
N ILE A 48 -24.40 -36.63 8.33
CA ILE A 48 -25.34 -36.95 7.23
C ILE A 48 -25.77 -35.83 6.24
N ALA A 49 -24.95 -35.72 5.18
CA ALA A 49 -25.29 -35.93 3.76
C ALA A 49 -26.18 -34.95 2.96
N PRO A 50 -25.99 -34.89 1.62
CA PRO A 50 -26.34 -33.75 0.76
C PRO A 50 -27.69 -33.90 0.04
N SER A 51 -28.33 -32.79 -0.29
CA SER A 51 -29.39 -32.73 -1.31
C SER A 51 -28.94 -31.86 -2.49
N PRO A 52 -28.73 -32.44 -3.69
CA PRO A 52 -28.64 -31.70 -4.94
C PRO A 52 -29.83 -32.01 -5.86
N THR A 53 -30.68 -31.03 -6.17
CA THR A 53 -31.54 -31.01 -7.39
C THR A 53 -32.24 -29.65 -7.55
N PRO A 54 -32.71 -29.24 -8.75
CA PRO A 54 -31.93 -28.79 -9.89
C PRO A 54 -32.25 -27.34 -10.34
N ILE A 55 -31.34 -26.86 -11.18
CA ILE A 55 -31.30 -25.68 -12.07
C ILE A 55 -32.67 -25.14 -12.53
N GLN A 56 -32.87 -23.82 -12.38
CA GLN A 56 -33.75 -23.03 -13.26
C GLN A 56 -32.96 -21.84 -13.83
N SER A 57 -32.63 -21.95 -15.12
CA SER A 57 -32.18 -20.87 -15.99
C SER A 57 -33.37 -20.01 -16.42
N PRO A 58 -33.20 -18.69 -16.54
CA PRO A 58 -33.79 -17.98 -17.65
C PRO A 58 -32.70 -17.53 -18.63
N THR A 59 -32.72 -18.18 -19.79
CA THR A 59 -32.06 -17.79 -21.03
C THR A 59 -32.46 -16.37 -21.46
N PRO A 60 -31.52 -15.45 -21.72
CA PRO A 60 -31.73 -14.42 -22.72
C PRO A 60 -31.20 -14.90 -24.08
N SER A 61 -32.07 -14.85 -25.07
CA SER A 61 -31.82 -15.20 -26.47
C SER A 61 -30.73 -14.31 -27.10
N PRO A 62 -29.83 -14.85 -27.94
CA PRO A 62 -28.85 -14.06 -28.68
C PRO A 62 -29.49 -13.49 -29.97
N THR A 63 -29.69 -12.17 -30.03
CA THR A 63 -29.93 -11.49 -31.30
C THR A 63 -28.59 -11.09 -31.89
N ALA A 64 -28.13 -11.88 -32.86
CA ALA A 64 -27.08 -11.49 -33.79
C ALA A 64 -27.59 -10.39 -34.72
N VAL A 65 -26.87 -9.27 -34.81
CA VAL A 65 -26.90 -8.40 -35.98
C VAL A 65 -25.50 -7.80 -36.19
N GLU A 66 -24.87 -8.21 -37.28
CA GLU A 66 -23.74 -7.56 -37.96
C GLU A 66 -24.16 -7.53 -39.46
N PRO A 67 -24.01 -6.42 -40.23
CA PRO A 67 -22.70 -5.91 -40.67
C PRO A 67 -22.45 -4.40 -40.60
N SER A 68 -21.15 -4.10 -40.51
CA SER A 68 -20.40 -2.85 -40.69
C SER A 68 -20.92 -1.91 -41.80
N PRO A 69 -20.55 -0.61 -41.73
CA PRO A 69 -19.43 -0.22 -42.59
C PRO A 69 -18.28 0.48 -41.86
N SER A 70 -17.09 0.07 -42.30
CA SER A 70 -15.77 0.66 -42.10
C SER A 70 -15.74 2.17 -42.33
N SER A 71 -15.12 2.90 -41.41
CA SER A 71 -14.51 4.19 -41.70
C SER A 71 -13.16 4.29 -40.98
N SER A 72 -12.13 3.88 -41.70
CA SER A 72 -10.75 4.34 -41.50
C SER A 72 -10.70 5.86 -41.75
N PRO A 73 -9.94 6.61 -40.95
CA PRO A 73 -8.77 7.22 -41.56
C PRO A 73 -7.51 7.22 -40.68
N SER A 74 -6.37 7.08 -41.33
CA SER A 74 -5.03 7.57 -40.96
C SER A 74 -4.38 8.08 -42.24
N PRO A 75 -3.28 8.88 -42.25
CA PRO A 75 -2.56 9.70 -41.23
C PRO A 75 -2.39 11.16 -41.81
N PRO A 76 -1.38 12.04 -41.55
CA PRO A 76 -0.21 12.04 -40.64
C PRO A 76 -0.03 13.36 -39.84
N GLY A 77 0.89 13.38 -38.86
CA GLY A 77 1.36 14.64 -38.27
C GLY A 77 1.92 14.46 -36.87
N GLY A 78 3.24 14.37 -36.78
CA GLY A 78 3.94 14.50 -35.51
C GLY A 78 3.69 15.89 -34.94
N GLU A 79 2.93 15.95 -33.86
CA GLU A 79 2.92 17.11 -32.98
C GLU A 79 3.41 16.62 -31.62
N ALA A 80 4.60 17.10 -31.26
CA ALA A 80 5.16 16.92 -29.94
C ALA A 80 4.12 17.45 -28.95
N ILE A 81 3.44 16.54 -28.23
CA ILE A 81 2.63 16.90 -27.09
C ILE A 81 3.62 17.46 -26.07
N ALA A 82 3.83 18.76 -26.07
CA ALA A 82 4.41 19.45 -24.94
C ALA A 82 3.36 19.35 -23.82
N PRO A 83 3.59 18.61 -22.73
CA PRO A 83 2.64 18.64 -21.64
C PRO A 83 2.92 19.92 -20.85
N THR A 84 2.18 20.98 -21.13
CA THR A 84 1.79 21.98 -20.13
C THR A 84 0.82 21.32 -19.14
N SER A 85 1.26 20.24 -18.49
CA SER A 85 0.51 19.60 -17.41
C SER A 85 0.79 20.39 -16.14
N SER A 86 -0.21 21.14 -15.69
CA SER A 86 -0.28 21.59 -14.31
C SER A 86 -0.09 20.38 -13.40
N SER A 87 0.90 20.46 -12.52
CA SER A 87 1.26 19.36 -11.62
C SER A 87 0.06 18.98 -10.76
N ARG A 88 -0.50 17.80 -11.00
CA ARG A 88 -1.62 17.28 -10.20
C ARG A 88 -1.07 16.78 -8.87
N ILE A 89 -1.68 17.24 -7.79
CA ILE A 89 -1.36 16.83 -6.42
C ILE A 89 -2.66 16.42 -5.74
N GLY A 90 -2.66 15.27 -5.07
CA GLY A 90 -3.85 14.74 -4.45
C GLY A 90 -3.59 13.54 -3.56
N SER A 91 -4.65 13.02 -2.93
CA SER A 91 -4.54 11.79 -2.15
C SER A 91 -4.45 10.55 -3.05
N LEU A 92 -3.96 9.44 -2.49
CA LEU A 92 -3.91 8.16 -3.17
C LEU A 92 -4.95 7.20 -2.59
N ARG A 93 -5.74 6.58 -3.44
CA ARG A 93 -6.66 5.49 -3.11
C ARG A 93 -6.27 4.23 -3.88
N VAL A 94 -6.16 3.12 -3.17
CA VAL A 94 -5.79 1.82 -3.75
C VAL A 94 -6.84 0.78 -3.40
N SER A 95 -7.21 -0.04 -4.37
CA SER A 95 -8.13 -1.17 -4.20
C SER A 95 -7.40 -2.45 -4.59
N ASN A 96 -7.26 -3.40 -3.67
CA ASN A 96 -6.77 -4.74 -4.01
C ASN A 96 -7.97 -5.60 -4.40
N ARG A 97 -8.13 -5.94 -5.69
CA ARG A 97 -9.14 -6.91 -6.18
C ARG A 97 -8.52 -8.27 -6.51
N THR A 98 -7.28 -8.48 -6.07
CA THR A 98 -6.56 -9.73 -6.27
C THR A 98 -6.81 -10.67 -5.10
N ALA A 99 -6.64 -11.97 -5.33
CA ALA A 99 -6.70 -12.98 -4.28
C ALA A 99 -5.40 -13.06 -3.46
N GLN A 100 -4.38 -12.23 -3.77
CA GLN A 100 -3.09 -12.24 -3.09
C GLN A 100 -3.01 -11.12 -2.03
N PRO A 101 -2.30 -11.36 -0.91
CA PRO A 101 -1.85 -10.28 -0.06
C PRO A 101 -0.79 -9.47 -0.81
N LEU A 102 -0.95 -8.15 -0.88
CA LEU A 102 -0.08 -7.26 -1.65
C LEU A 102 0.65 -6.29 -0.74
N ARG A 103 1.85 -5.89 -1.15
CA ARG A 103 2.55 -4.73 -0.61
C ARG A 103 2.63 -3.68 -1.70
N VAL A 104 2.13 -2.48 -1.40
CA VAL A 104 2.19 -1.33 -2.30
C VAL A 104 3.27 -0.39 -1.78
N ALA A 105 4.26 -0.10 -2.62
CA ALA A 105 5.32 0.86 -2.34
C ALA A 105 5.16 2.10 -3.22
N LEU A 106 5.27 3.27 -2.58
CA LEU A 106 5.34 4.57 -3.22
C LEU A 106 6.78 5.09 -3.13
N LEU A 107 7.34 5.47 -4.26
CA LEU A 107 8.61 6.17 -4.37
C LEU A 107 8.35 7.63 -4.78
N PRO A 108 8.45 8.59 -3.83
CA PRO A 108 8.17 9.99 -4.11
C PRO A 108 9.26 10.66 -4.96
N ALA A 109 8.87 11.43 -5.96
CA ALA A 109 9.74 12.24 -6.79
C ALA A 109 9.68 13.72 -6.33
N VAL A 110 10.75 14.20 -5.71
CA VAL A 110 10.86 15.59 -5.23
C VAL A 110 12.03 16.28 -5.92
N GLY A 111 11.74 17.30 -6.73
CA GLY A 111 12.78 18.05 -7.44
C GLY A 111 13.59 17.20 -8.44
N GLY A 112 12.96 16.16 -9.01
CA GLY A 112 13.62 15.23 -9.93
C GLY A 112 14.50 14.17 -9.25
N GLN A 113 14.48 14.10 -7.91
CA GLN A 113 15.18 13.08 -7.13
C GLN A 113 14.17 12.19 -6.39
N TYR A 114 14.51 10.92 -6.23
CA TYR A 114 13.70 9.99 -5.47
C TYR A 114 14.06 10.01 -3.99
N ARG A 115 13.05 9.96 -3.13
CA ARG A 115 13.20 9.87 -1.67
C ARG A 115 13.06 8.43 -1.18
N GLU A 116 13.14 8.26 0.13
CA GLU A 116 12.86 6.99 0.78
C GLU A 116 11.42 6.52 0.46
N PRO A 117 11.23 5.25 0.08
CA PRO A 117 9.92 4.72 -0.25
C PRO A 117 9.07 4.52 1.00
N VAL A 118 7.75 4.68 0.82
CA VAL A 118 6.75 4.37 1.84
C VAL A 118 5.93 3.17 1.37
N GLN A 119 5.54 2.29 2.28
CA GLN A 119 4.84 1.06 1.95
C GLN A 119 3.57 0.83 2.78
N TRP A 120 2.59 0.18 2.16
CA TRP A 120 1.36 -0.28 2.79
C TRP A 120 1.12 -1.74 2.42
N ASP A 121 0.63 -2.51 3.38
CA ASP A 121 0.26 -3.90 3.20
C ASP A 121 -1.26 -4.01 3.06
N PHE A 122 -1.68 -4.84 2.11
CA PHE A 122 -3.07 -5.13 1.80
C PHE A 122 -3.33 -6.62 1.96
N ALA A 123 -4.40 -6.97 2.68
CA ALA A 123 -4.95 -8.31 2.64
C ALA A 123 -5.53 -8.63 1.25
N PRO A 124 -5.75 -9.91 0.91
CA PRO A 124 -6.54 -10.29 -0.26
C PRO A 124 -7.87 -9.53 -0.28
N GLU A 125 -8.25 -9.03 -1.46
CA GLU A 125 -9.52 -8.31 -1.68
C GLU A 125 -9.73 -7.03 -0.86
N GLU A 126 -8.72 -6.55 -0.14
CA GLU A 126 -8.86 -5.40 0.76
C GLU A 126 -9.16 -4.10 -0.02
N GLY A 127 -10.27 -3.46 0.38
CA GLY A 127 -10.75 -2.25 -0.29
C GLY A 127 -11.27 -2.50 -1.72
N SER A 128 -11.57 -3.73 -2.14
CA SER A 128 -11.97 -4.08 -3.52
C SER A 128 -12.95 -3.11 -4.19
N ASP A 129 -14.07 -2.81 -3.55
CA ASP A 129 -15.14 -2.00 -4.17
C ASP A 129 -14.94 -0.50 -4.03
N ARG A 130 -14.47 -0.06 -2.86
CA ARG A 130 -14.43 1.36 -2.46
C ARG A 130 -13.03 1.96 -2.45
N GLY A 131 -12.00 1.14 -2.52
CA GLY A 131 -10.61 1.48 -2.27
C GLY A 131 -10.34 1.97 -0.85
N LEU A 132 -9.09 1.87 -0.44
CA LEU A 132 -8.57 2.49 0.78
C LEU A 132 -7.81 3.76 0.42
N LYS A 133 -8.16 4.88 1.06
CA LYS A 133 -7.38 6.12 0.98
C LYS A 133 -6.17 5.97 1.89
N LEU A 134 -4.98 6.05 1.30
CA LEU A 134 -3.73 5.88 2.01
C LEU A 134 -3.33 7.16 2.72
N SER A 135 -2.66 6.99 3.86
CA SER A 135 -2.14 8.05 4.71
C SER A 135 -0.78 7.67 5.26
N LEU A 136 -0.08 8.65 5.82
CA LEU A 136 1.18 8.47 6.56
C LEU A 136 0.88 8.44 8.06
N PRO A 137 1.80 7.90 8.89
CA PRO A 137 1.67 7.98 10.34
C PRO A 137 1.56 9.44 10.83
N GLU A 138 2.27 10.36 10.18
CA GLU A 138 2.32 11.77 10.55
C GLU A 138 1.19 12.62 9.94
N GLY A 139 0.33 12.05 9.08
CA GLY A 139 -0.81 12.77 8.50
C GLY A 139 -1.23 12.31 7.10
N ASP A 140 -1.88 13.21 6.36
CA ASP A 140 -2.40 12.91 5.02
C ASP A 140 -1.28 12.67 4.00
N LEU A 141 -1.44 11.60 3.21
CA LEU A 141 -0.57 11.35 2.06
C LEU A 141 -0.99 12.24 0.88
N GLN A 142 -0.05 13.03 0.36
CA GLN A 142 -0.19 13.73 -0.91
C GLN A 142 0.84 13.23 -1.92
N VAL A 143 0.34 12.71 -3.03
CA VAL A 143 1.13 12.24 -4.17
C VAL A 143 0.97 13.19 -5.34
N ARG A 144 1.98 13.23 -6.21
CA ARG A 144 2.05 14.15 -7.34
C ARG A 144 2.46 13.46 -8.63
N ASP A 145 2.26 14.15 -9.76
CA ASP A 145 2.80 13.70 -11.05
C ASP A 145 4.31 13.40 -10.92
N GLY A 146 4.74 12.26 -11.44
CA GLY A 146 6.13 11.80 -11.40
C GLY A 146 6.48 10.86 -10.24
N ASP A 147 5.66 10.80 -9.19
CA ASP A 147 5.80 9.76 -8.16
C ASP A 147 5.60 8.37 -8.80
N VAL A 148 6.25 7.35 -8.24
CA VAL A 148 6.19 5.98 -8.75
C VAL A 148 5.51 5.06 -7.75
N LEU A 149 4.53 4.30 -8.22
CA LEU A 149 3.88 3.25 -7.47
C LEU A 149 4.24 1.88 -8.01
N VAL A 150 4.44 0.96 -7.09
CA VAL A 150 4.73 -0.43 -7.35
C VAL A 150 3.92 -1.29 -6.40
N ALA A 151 3.36 -2.40 -6.87
CA ALA A 151 2.78 -3.40 -5.98
C ALA A 151 3.33 -4.79 -6.29
N PHE A 152 3.50 -5.60 -5.25
CA PHE A 152 3.96 -6.97 -5.39
C PHE A 152 3.28 -7.89 -4.38
N ALA A 153 3.12 -9.15 -4.76
CA ALA A 153 2.51 -10.14 -3.89
C ALA A 153 3.47 -10.56 -2.76
N GLN A 154 2.94 -10.68 -1.54
CA GLN A 154 3.68 -11.06 -0.34
C GLN A 154 3.71 -12.58 -0.10
N ASP A 155 2.99 -13.34 -0.91
CA ASP A 155 2.84 -14.81 -0.80
C ASP A 155 3.97 -15.60 -1.46
N GLY A 156 5.00 -14.93 -1.98
CA GLY A 156 6.11 -15.57 -2.69
C GLY A 156 5.82 -15.98 -4.13
N SER A 157 4.62 -15.69 -4.66
CA SER A 157 4.24 -15.98 -6.05
C SER A 157 5.00 -15.18 -7.11
N ARG A 158 5.76 -14.16 -6.69
CA ARG A 158 6.52 -13.23 -7.56
C ARG A 158 5.64 -12.46 -8.55
N ARG A 159 4.36 -12.27 -8.23
CA ARG A 159 3.44 -11.39 -8.99
C ARG A 159 3.73 -9.93 -8.69
N TYR A 160 3.60 -9.09 -9.71
CA TYR A 160 4.00 -7.70 -9.70
C TYR A 160 3.05 -6.84 -10.55
N TRP A 161 2.79 -5.62 -10.10
CA TRP A 161 1.97 -4.63 -10.78
C TRP A 161 2.70 -3.28 -10.84
N GLY A 162 2.71 -2.67 -12.04
CA GLY A 162 3.40 -1.42 -12.32
C GLY A 162 4.68 -1.63 -13.15
N PRO A 163 5.72 -0.78 -13.00
CA PRO A 163 5.70 0.47 -12.23
C PRO A 163 4.70 1.46 -12.83
N TYR A 164 3.93 2.12 -11.97
CA TYR A 164 3.01 3.17 -12.37
C TYR A 164 3.62 4.53 -12.05
N VAL A 165 3.81 5.36 -13.07
CA VAL A 165 4.34 6.72 -12.92
C VAL A 165 3.18 7.69 -13.00
N LEU A 166 2.88 8.35 -11.88
CA LEU A 166 1.71 9.23 -11.78
C LEU A 166 1.72 10.29 -12.87
N GLY A 167 0.61 10.40 -13.59
CA GLY A 167 0.44 11.34 -14.69
C GLY A 167 1.21 11.01 -15.98
N LYS A 168 1.95 9.91 -16.03
CA LYS A 168 2.65 9.42 -17.23
C LYS A 168 2.09 8.07 -17.70
N THR A 169 1.74 7.18 -16.77
CA THR A 169 1.05 5.92 -17.08
C THR A 169 -0.48 6.10 -17.01
N ASN A 170 -1.23 5.21 -17.66
CA ASN A 170 -2.70 5.25 -17.68
C ASN A 170 -3.35 4.97 -16.31
N LEU A 171 -2.62 4.25 -15.45
CA LEU A 171 -2.96 4.03 -14.04
C LEU A 171 -1.83 4.62 -13.16
N PRO A 172 -2.13 5.10 -11.93
CA PRO A 172 -3.45 5.31 -11.38
C PRO A 172 -4.24 6.38 -12.14
N ARG A 173 -5.57 6.31 -12.11
CA ARG A 173 -6.44 7.29 -12.77
C ARG A 173 -6.58 8.52 -11.87
N TRP A 174 -6.43 9.71 -12.46
CA TRP A 174 -6.78 10.96 -11.77
C TRP A 174 -8.29 11.18 -11.73
N VAL A 175 -8.85 11.41 -10.55
CA VAL A 175 -10.24 11.81 -10.33
C VAL A 175 -10.27 13.26 -9.85
N SER A 176 -10.57 14.18 -10.76
CA SER A 176 -10.50 15.63 -10.51
C SER A 176 -11.50 16.13 -9.47
N ALA A 177 -12.69 15.54 -9.40
CA ALA A 177 -13.74 15.94 -8.46
C ALA A 177 -13.33 15.78 -6.99
N SER A 178 -12.59 14.71 -6.67
CA SER A 178 -12.10 14.41 -5.32
C SER A 178 -10.62 14.76 -5.11
N ARG A 179 -9.91 15.23 -6.16
CA ARG A 179 -8.46 15.41 -6.19
C ARG A 179 -7.72 14.16 -5.69
N GLU A 180 -8.05 13.03 -6.28
CA GLU A 180 -7.56 11.72 -5.85
C GLU A 180 -7.01 10.92 -7.03
N TRP A 181 -5.90 10.23 -6.78
CA TRP A 181 -5.37 9.19 -7.65
C TRP A 181 -5.96 7.85 -7.24
N GLN A 182 -6.59 7.13 -8.17
CA GLN A 182 -7.23 5.85 -7.91
C GLN A 182 -6.51 4.73 -8.66
N LEU A 183 -5.98 3.77 -7.90
CA LEU A 183 -5.35 2.56 -8.40
C LEU A 183 -6.24 1.35 -8.05
N VAL A 184 -6.57 0.54 -9.04
CA VAL A 184 -7.28 -0.72 -8.84
C VAL A 184 -6.37 -1.85 -9.32
N LEU A 185 -5.87 -2.64 -8.39
CA LEU A 185 -5.03 -3.80 -8.66
C LEU A 185 -5.94 -4.98 -8.95
N GLN A 186 -5.75 -5.63 -10.10
CA GLN A 186 -6.60 -6.71 -10.60
C GLN A 186 -5.75 -7.94 -10.92
N PRO A 187 -6.32 -9.15 -10.88
CA PRO A 187 -5.65 -10.33 -11.42
C PRO A 187 -5.26 -10.11 -12.88
N GLU A 188 -4.08 -10.60 -13.27
CA GLU A 188 -3.64 -10.68 -14.67
C GLU A 188 -4.44 -11.72 -15.46
#